data_AF-A0A3M1TVY4-F1
#
_entry.id   AF-A0A3M1TVY4-F1
#
_cell.length_a   1.000
_cell.length_b   1.000
_cell.length_c   1.000
_cell.angle_alpha   90.00
_cell.angle_beta   90.00
_cell.angle_gamma   90.00
#
_symmetry.space_group_name_H-M   'P 1'
#
loop_
_entity.id
_entity.type
_entity.pdbx_description
1 polymer ?
#
loop_
_entity_poly.entity_id
_entity_poly.type
_entity_poly.pdbx_seq_one_letter_code
_entity_poly.pdbx_strand_id
1 'polypeptide(L)'
;MKSLINLLILLAMCAGAAPLPAQQLRLIAGVNITDMYYHDKAKNENMQYTSKQGIHVGLGYERILSPHFSVEGRALITTKGAIIATWDEQDLSMLENRTHFVYLEVPLSAKLYHDFGGAVLYAKAGISGSVAMVGRSAFTLSGVQGEEQTYEEAMVWGEKENPFSFRRWDYGLLVGVGAEAGPVLLEVSCQWGEANLFVNSKREAYHAVLAFTAAWRLWGG
;
A
#
# COMPACT_ATOMS: atom_id res chain seq x y z
N MET A 1 -18.58 -12.66 -6.23
CA MET A 1 -19.52 -11.57 -5.86
C MET A 1 -20.30 -11.88 -4.57
N LYS A 2 -21.00 -13.03 -4.46
CA LYS A 2 -21.74 -13.41 -3.23
C LYS A 2 -20.86 -13.51 -1.98
N SER A 3 -19.62 -14.00 -2.11
CA SER A 3 -18.66 -14.08 -1.00
C SER A 3 -18.19 -12.72 -0.48
N LEU A 4 -18.03 -11.73 -1.37
CA LEU A 4 -17.63 -10.37 -1.02
C LEU A 4 -18.76 -9.63 -0.28
N ILE A 5 -20.01 -9.82 -0.72
CA ILE A 5 -21.20 -9.28 -0.09
C ILE A 5 -21.39 -9.87 1.31
N ASN A 6 -21.22 -11.18 1.48
CA ASN A 6 -21.31 -11.83 2.78
C ASN A 6 -20.21 -11.35 3.75
N LEU A 7 -19.00 -11.08 3.25
CA LEU A 7 -17.92 -10.52 4.06
C LEU A 7 -18.23 -9.07 4.49
N LEU A 8 -18.78 -8.26 3.60
CA LEU A 8 -19.20 -6.88 3.91
C LEU A 8 -20.37 -6.84 4.89
N ILE A 9 -21.34 -7.75 4.76
CA ILE A 9 -22.46 -7.89 5.71
C ILE A 9 -21.94 -8.33 7.09
N LEU A 10 -21.00 -9.29 7.13
CA LEU A 10 -20.39 -9.74 8.39
C LEU A 10 -19.63 -8.59 9.08
N LEU A 11 -18.86 -7.80 8.32
CA LEU A 11 -18.18 -6.59 8.79
C LEU A 11 -19.17 -5.54 9.33
N ALA A 12 -20.29 -5.33 8.63
CA ALA A 12 -21.33 -4.40 9.07
C ALA A 12 -22.07 -4.88 10.33
N MET A 13 -22.28 -6.18 10.49
CA MET A 13 -22.89 -6.76 11.69
C MET A 13 -21.97 -6.70 12.91
N CYS A 14 -20.65 -6.84 12.74
CA CYS A 14 -19.68 -6.61 13.81
C CYS A 14 -19.61 -5.13 14.26
N ALA A 15 -19.90 -4.20 13.36
CA ALA A 15 -19.96 -2.77 13.67
C ALA A 15 -21.22 -2.36 14.47
N GLY A 16 -22.23 -3.22 14.57
CA GLY A 16 -23.49 -2.95 15.28
C GLY A 16 -23.52 -3.33 16.76
N ALA A 17 -22.44 -3.88 17.31
CA ALA A 17 -22.34 -4.13 18.75
C ALA A 17 -22.16 -2.81 19.50
N ALA A 18 -22.93 -2.60 20.58
CA ALA A 18 -22.97 -1.36 21.35
C ALA A 18 -21.56 -0.77 21.65
N PRO A 19 -21.40 0.57 21.67
CA PRO A 19 -20.11 1.19 21.98
C PRO A 19 -19.65 0.77 23.36
N LEU A 20 -18.63 -0.10 23.39
CA LEU A 20 -17.71 -0.10 24.51
C LEU A 20 -16.89 1.19 24.37
N PRO A 21 -16.66 1.98 25.43
CA PRO A 21 -15.94 3.26 25.39
C PRO A 21 -14.47 3.15 24.93
N ALA A 22 -14.03 1.97 24.53
CA ALA A 22 -12.69 1.66 24.06
C ALA A 22 -12.59 1.48 22.53
N GLN A 23 -13.69 1.64 21.78
CA GLN A 23 -13.71 1.45 20.33
C GLN A 23 -13.71 2.80 19.62
N GLN A 24 -12.82 2.97 18.65
CA GLN A 24 -12.74 4.19 17.85
C GLN A 24 -12.84 3.88 16.36
N LEU A 25 -13.77 4.54 15.69
CA LEU A 25 -13.91 4.49 14.23
C LEU A 25 -13.29 5.74 13.62
N ARG A 26 -12.49 5.56 12.57
CA ARG A 26 -11.72 6.63 11.94
C ARG A 26 -11.89 6.63 10.43
N LEU A 27 -12.05 7.83 9.87
CA LEU A 27 -11.86 8.06 8.44
C LEU A 27 -10.37 8.32 8.19
N ILE A 28 -9.78 7.65 7.22
CA ILE A 28 -8.35 7.69 6.94
C ILE A 28 -8.14 8.14 5.51
N ALA A 29 -7.23 9.09 5.31
CA ALA A 29 -6.77 9.50 3.99
C ALA A 29 -5.29 9.92 4.04
N GLY A 30 -4.58 9.77 2.93
CA GLY A 30 -3.20 10.18 2.88
C GLY A 30 -2.53 9.93 1.54
N VAL A 31 -1.24 10.24 1.52
CA VAL A 31 -0.36 10.04 0.37
C VAL A 31 0.68 9.00 0.72
N ASN A 32 1.20 8.32 -0.30
CA ASN A 32 2.28 7.37 -0.13
C ASN A 32 3.32 7.52 -1.24
N ILE A 33 4.53 7.06 -0.96
CA ILE A 33 5.63 6.97 -1.89
C ILE A 33 6.05 5.50 -1.90
N THR A 34 6.00 4.88 -3.08
CA THR A 34 6.35 3.47 -3.25
C THR A 34 7.70 3.36 -3.97
N ASP A 35 8.63 2.65 -3.34
CA ASP A 35 9.86 2.17 -3.95
C ASP A 35 9.72 0.70 -4.26
N MET A 36 10.18 0.27 -5.44
CA MET A 36 10.19 -1.13 -5.83
C MET A 36 11.63 -1.59 -6.07
N TYR A 37 11.95 -2.77 -5.58
CA TYR A 37 13.24 -3.42 -5.75
C TYR A 37 13.07 -4.63 -6.63
N TYR A 38 13.82 -4.69 -7.75
CA TYR A 38 13.79 -5.82 -8.66
C TYR A 38 15.14 -6.50 -8.76
N HIS A 39 15.10 -7.81 -8.66
CA HIS A 39 16.25 -8.67 -8.80
C HIS A 39 15.97 -9.74 -9.88
N ASP A 40 16.75 -9.71 -10.97
CA ASP A 40 16.73 -10.77 -11.97
C ASP A 40 17.80 -11.82 -11.63
N LYS A 41 17.36 -12.98 -11.13
CA LYS A 41 18.28 -14.07 -10.76
C LYS A 41 19.00 -14.67 -11.96
N ALA A 42 18.46 -14.54 -13.17
CA ALA A 42 19.07 -15.12 -14.36
C ALA A 42 20.27 -14.30 -14.85
N LYS A 43 20.24 -12.97 -14.65
CA LYS A 43 21.32 -12.06 -15.04
C LYS A 43 22.18 -11.58 -13.86
N ASN A 44 21.75 -11.84 -12.63
CA ASN A 44 22.36 -11.31 -11.40
C ASN A 44 22.45 -9.77 -11.42
N GLU A 45 21.43 -9.12 -11.99
CA GLU A 45 21.34 -7.67 -12.15
C GLU A 45 20.29 -7.12 -11.17
N ASN A 46 20.67 -6.06 -10.47
CA ASN A 46 19.77 -5.29 -9.62
C ASN A 46 19.31 -4.07 -10.40
N MET A 47 18.00 -3.92 -10.57
CA MET A 47 17.42 -2.70 -11.13
C MET A 47 16.75 -1.92 -10.00
N GLN A 48 17.18 -0.67 -9.82
CA GLN A 48 16.50 0.27 -8.93
C GLN A 48 15.48 1.06 -9.73
N TYR A 49 14.27 1.17 -9.20
CA TYR A 49 13.19 1.92 -9.81
C TYR A 49 13.04 3.28 -9.16
N THR A 50 12.52 4.23 -9.93
CA THR A 50 12.16 5.54 -9.41
C THR A 50 10.87 5.44 -8.61
N SER A 51 10.88 6.05 -7.42
CA SER A 51 9.74 6.12 -6.51
C SER A 51 8.50 6.68 -7.18
N LYS A 52 7.34 6.07 -6.94
CA LYS A 52 6.05 6.59 -7.43
C LYS A 52 5.18 7.10 -6.29
N GLN A 53 4.62 8.28 -6.47
CA GLN A 53 3.64 8.84 -5.55
C GLN A 53 2.27 8.18 -5.76
N GLY A 54 1.58 7.93 -4.65
CA GLY A 54 0.26 7.33 -4.60
C GLY A 54 -0.58 7.94 -3.49
N ILE A 55 -1.79 7.42 -3.35
CA ILE A 55 -2.77 7.84 -2.35
C ILE A 55 -3.35 6.62 -1.64
N HIS A 56 -3.85 6.81 -0.44
CA HIS A 56 -4.65 5.82 0.26
C HIS A 56 -5.84 6.47 0.95
N VAL A 57 -6.96 5.76 0.98
CA VAL A 57 -8.19 6.21 1.64
C VAL A 57 -8.94 5.01 2.19
N GLY A 58 -9.61 5.18 3.34
CA GLY A 58 -10.43 4.13 3.90
C GLY A 58 -10.87 4.37 5.33
N LEU A 59 -11.12 3.28 6.03
CA LEU A 59 -11.61 3.30 7.40
C LEU A 59 -10.65 2.57 8.34
N GLY A 60 -10.53 3.07 9.56
CA GLY A 60 -9.81 2.44 10.65
C GLY A 60 -10.74 2.12 11.79
N TYR A 61 -10.55 0.95 12.38
CA TYR A 61 -11.16 0.55 13.64
C TYR A 61 -10.06 0.29 14.65
N GLU A 62 -10.10 1.01 15.76
CA GLU A 62 -9.16 0.85 16.86
C GLU A 62 -9.89 0.37 18.11
N ARG A 63 -9.27 -0.59 18.80
CA ARG A 63 -9.70 -1.08 20.10
C ARG A 63 -8.62 -0.79 21.13
N ILE A 64 -8.92 0.13 22.05
CA ILE A 64 -8.10 0.45 23.19
C ILE A 64 -8.18 -0.71 24.19
N LEU A 65 -7.04 -1.25 24.58
CA LEU A 65 -6.95 -2.37 25.53
C LEU A 65 -6.45 -1.90 26.89
N SER A 66 -5.60 -0.87 26.91
CA SER A 66 -5.15 -0.17 28.11
C SER A 66 -4.85 1.30 27.79
N PRO A 67 -4.62 2.17 28.79
CA PRO A 67 -4.27 3.57 28.56
C PRO A 67 -3.02 3.78 27.68
N HIS A 68 -2.15 2.77 27.59
CA HIS A 68 -0.90 2.84 26.83
C HIS A 68 -0.91 1.92 25.61
N PHE A 69 -1.96 1.15 25.36
CA PHE A 69 -1.94 0.10 24.35
C PHE A 69 -3.28 -0.09 23.63
N SER A 70 -3.23 -0.18 22.30
CA SER A 70 -4.39 -0.50 21.47
C SER A 70 -4.01 -1.42 20.30
N VAL A 71 -5.03 -1.99 19.67
CA VAL A 71 -4.92 -2.70 18.40
C VAL A 71 -5.81 -2.01 17.38
N GLU A 72 -5.29 -1.78 16.19
CA GLU A 72 -5.98 -1.11 15.10
C GLU A 72 -5.98 -1.98 13.84
N GLY A 73 -7.16 -2.22 13.29
CA GLY A 73 -7.36 -2.77 11.95
C GLY A 73 -7.81 -1.67 11.00
N ARG A 74 -7.29 -1.65 9.78
CA ARG A 74 -7.69 -0.71 8.72
C ARG A 74 -8.18 -1.46 7.49
N ALA A 75 -9.06 -0.83 6.74
CA ALA A 75 -9.44 -1.25 5.40
C ALA A 75 -9.23 -0.06 4.46
N LEU A 76 -8.23 -0.15 3.58
CA LEU A 76 -7.75 0.93 2.74
C LEU A 76 -7.83 0.56 1.26
N ILE A 77 -8.17 1.53 0.42
CA ILE A 77 -7.89 1.49 -1.01
C ILE A 77 -6.60 2.29 -1.20
N THR A 78 -5.55 1.64 -1.69
CA THR A 78 -4.21 2.21 -1.82
C THR A 78 -3.74 2.11 -3.27
N THR A 79 -3.22 3.20 -3.82
CA THR A 79 -2.51 3.17 -5.10
C THR A 79 -1.01 2.98 -4.88
N LYS A 80 -0.40 2.08 -5.66
CA LYS A 80 1.04 1.76 -5.64
C LYS A 80 1.57 1.67 -7.09
N GLY A 81 2.88 1.67 -7.26
CA GLY A 81 3.50 1.40 -8.56
C GLY A 81 4.96 1.84 -8.61
N ALA A 82 5.55 1.72 -9.79
CA ALA A 82 6.92 2.13 -10.06
C ALA A 82 7.07 2.71 -11.46
N ILE A 83 8.13 3.49 -11.64
CA ILE A 83 8.57 3.99 -12.94
C ILE A 83 9.95 3.39 -13.23
N ILE A 84 10.08 2.79 -14.40
CA ILE A 84 11.33 2.26 -14.94
C ILE A 84 11.67 3.12 -16.14
N ALA A 85 12.82 3.77 -16.16
CA ALA A 85 13.33 4.42 -17.36
C ALA A 85 14.62 3.71 -17.76
N THR A 86 14.73 3.32 -19.03
CA THR A 86 15.93 2.69 -19.58
C THR A 86 16.31 3.40 -20.87
N TRP A 87 17.58 3.76 -20.97
CA TRP A 87 18.13 4.32 -22.19
C TRP A 87 18.56 3.18 -23.11
N ASP A 88 18.07 3.19 -24.35
CA ASP A 88 18.53 2.30 -25.40
C ASP A 88 19.57 3.01 -26.26
N GLU A 89 20.83 2.54 -26.18
CA GLU A 89 21.95 3.10 -26.94
C GLU A 89 21.84 2.79 -28.45
N GLN A 90 21.16 1.72 -28.85
CA GLN A 90 21.07 1.31 -30.25
C GLN A 90 20.07 2.18 -31.01
N ASP A 91 18.91 2.43 -30.42
CA ASP A 91 17.83 3.22 -31.02
C ASP A 91 17.86 4.70 -30.61
N LEU A 92 18.85 5.11 -29.78
CA LEU A 92 18.94 6.44 -29.17
C LEU A 92 17.60 6.88 -28.57
N SER A 93 16.93 5.98 -27.88
CA SER A 93 15.58 6.21 -27.37
C SER A 93 15.49 5.94 -25.88
N MET A 94 14.57 6.65 -25.21
CA MET A 94 14.23 6.36 -23.82
C MET A 94 12.98 5.51 -23.79
N LEU A 95 13.08 4.32 -23.19
CA LEU A 95 11.94 3.49 -22.87
C LEU A 95 11.55 3.72 -21.41
N GLU A 96 10.36 4.27 -21.20
CA GLU A 96 9.77 4.43 -19.89
C GLU A 96 8.62 3.44 -19.68
N ASN A 97 8.64 2.68 -18.60
CA ASN A 97 7.56 1.81 -18.18
C ASN A 97 6.99 2.30 -16.84
N ARG A 98 5.72 2.73 -16.86
CA ARG A 98 4.97 3.09 -15.66
C ARG A 98 3.99 1.99 -15.29
N THR A 99 4.18 1.43 -14.11
CA THR A 99 3.19 0.51 -13.52
C THR A 99 2.28 1.25 -12.55
N HIS A 100 0.99 0.94 -12.59
CA HIS A 100 0.01 1.51 -11.66
C HIS A 100 -0.91 0.42 -11.13
N PHE A 101 -1.03 0.36 -9.82
CA PHE A 101 -1.80 -0.62 -9.11
C PHE A 101 -2.77 0.02 -8.14
N VAL A 102 -3.97 -0.55 -8.05
CA VAL A 102 -4.94 -0.25 -7.00
C VAL A 102 -5.10 -1.49 -6.14
N TYR A 103 -4.79 -1.37 -4.86
CA TYR A 103 -4.89 -2.44 -3.86
C TYR A 103 -6.04 -2.19 -2.90
N LEU A 104 -6.72 -3.27 -2.51
CA LEU A 104 -7.44 -3.31 -1.25
C LEU A 104 -6.47 -3.82 -0.19
N GLU A 105 -6.17 -3.00 0.81
CA GLU A 105 -5.18 -3.27 1.84
C GLU A 105 -5.84 -3.36 3.22
N VAL A 106 -5.43 -4.35 3.99
CA VAL A 106 -5.89 -4.59 5.37
C VAL A 106 -4.70 -4.62 6.33
N PRO A 107 -4.23 -3.44 6.79
CA PRO A 107 -3.26 -3.34 7.87
C PRO A 107 -3.85 -3.75 9.21
N LEU A 108 -3.09 -4.49 10.00
CA LEU A 108 -3.36 -4.80 11.40
C LEU A 108 -2.14 -4.42 12.24
N SER A 109 -2.33 -3.53 13.20
CA SER A 109 -1.23 -2.96 13.99
C SER A 109 -1.54 -2.89 15.47
N ALA A 110 -0.50 -3.02 16.28
CA ALA A 110 -0.53 -2.69 17.69
C ALA A 110 0.07 -1.30 17.87
N LYS A 111 -0.50 -0.51 18.78
CA LYS A 111 -0.06 0.85 19.08
C LYS A 111 0.29 1.00 20.56
N LEU A 112 1.39 1.71 20.82
CA LEU A 112 1.83 2.09 22.14
C LEU A 112 1.73 3.61 22.28
N TYR A 113 1.03 4.11 23.30
CA TYR A 113 0.73 5.52 23.50
C TYR A 113 1.56 6.14 24.62
N HIS A 114 1.84 7.43 24.48
CA HIS A 114 2.34 8.29 25.54
C HIS A 114 1.67 9.65 25.48
N ASP A 115 1.06 10.08 26.58
CA ASP A 115 0.36 11.36 26.69
C ASP A 115 1.31 12.44 27.24
N PHE A 116 1.42 13.56 26.52
CA PHE A 116 2.21 14.73 26.93
C PHE A 116 1.35 15.90 27.44
N GLY A 117 0.10 15.65 27.83
CA GLY A 117 -0.80 16.64 28.44
C GLY A 117 -1.43 17.63 27.46
N GLY A 118 -1.42 17.32 26.16
CA GLY A 118 -1.98 18.17 25.10
C GLY A 118 -1.89 17.56 23.70
N ALA A 119 -0.96 16.63 23.50
CA ALA A 119 -0.89 15.75 22.35
C ALA A 119 -0.52 14.34 22.84
N VAL A 120 -1.15 13.33 22.24
CA VAL A 120 -0.82 11.93 22.50
C VAL A 120 0.05 11.43 21.35
N LEU A 121 1.29 11.03 21.65
CA LEU A 121 2.14 10.38 20.67
C LEU A 121 1.93 8.88 20.72
N TYR A 122 2.06 8.22 19.58
CA TYR A 122 2.08 6.76 19.54
C TYR A 122 3.13 6.24 18.57
N ALA A 123 3.64 5.06 18.89
CA ALA A 123 4.37 4.21 17.96
C ALA A 123 3.49 3.02 17.60
N LYS A 124 3.63 2.50 16.38
CA LYS A 124 2.90 1.33 15.92
C LYS A 124 3.79 0.34 15.20
N ALA A 125 3.44 -0.93 15.30
CA ALA A 125 4.03 -2.00 14.52
C ALA A 125 2.96 -3.03 14.18
N GLY A 126 3.09 -3.70 13.04
CA GLY A 126 2.06 -4.60 12.58
C GLY A 126 2.39 -5.35 11.31
N ILE A 127 1.37 -6.03 10.82
CA ILE A 127 1.37 -6.74 9.56
C ILE A 127 0.34 -6.13 8.63
N SER A 128 0.52 -6.34 7.33
CA SER A 128 -0.38 -5.88 6.29
C SER A 128 -0.59 -7.00 5.30
N GLY A 129 -1.83 -7.15 4.84
CA GLY A 129 -2.18 -7.97 3.69
C GLY A 129 -2.84 -7.09 2.64
N SER A 130 -2.51 -7.30 1.38
CA SER A 130 -3.07 -6.53 0.27
C SER A 130 -3.47 -7.43 -0.89
N VAL A 131 -4.51 -7.03 -1.61
CA VAL A 131 -4.95 -7.69 -2.84
C VAL A 131 -5.12 -6.66 -3.94
N ALA A 132 -4.41 -6.86 -5.05
CA ALA A 132 -4.52 -6.03 -6.22
C ALA A 132 -5.91 -6.17 -6.84
N MET A 133 -6.58 -5.05 -7.01
CA MET A 133 -7.90 -4.94 -7.61
C MET A 133 -7.79 -4.64 -9.11
N VAL A 134 -6.91 -3.70 -9.46
CA VAL A 134 -6.67 -3.21 -10.81
C VAL A 134 -5.17 -2.98 -11.00
N GLY A 135 -4.65 -3.28 -12.19
CA GLY A 135 -3.27 -3.03 -12.58
C GLY A 135 -3.19 -2.60 -14.04
N ARG A 136 -2.34 -1.61 -14.34
CA ARG A 136 -2.05 -1.14 -15.70
C ARG A 136 -0.55 -0.90 -15.85
N SER A 137 -0.04 -1.15 -17.05
CA SER A 137 1.32 -0.80 -17.47
C SER A 137 1.22 0.14 -18.65
N ALA A 138 1.95 1.25 -18.61
CA ALA A 138 2.11 2.15 -19.73
C ALA A 138 3.58 2.16 -20.17
N PHE A 139 3.82 1.88 -21.45
CA PHE A 139 5.13 1.89 -22.07
C PHE A 139 5.23 3.11 -22.98
N THR A 140 6.14 4.03 -22.68
CA THR A 140 6.39 5.24 -23.47
C THR A 140 7.76 5.13 -24.10
N LEU A 141 7.81 5.18 -25.43
CA LEU A 141 9.03 5.30 -26.24
C LEU A 141 9.20 6.76 -26.62
N SER A 142 10.28 7.40 -26.15
CA SER A 142 10.64 8.77 -26.51
C SER A 142 11.93 8.77 -27.34
N GLY A 143 11.83 9.16 -28.62
CA GLY A 143 12.99 9.27 -29.52
C GLY A 143 13.71 10.62 -29.41
N VAL A 144 14.96 10.71 -29.90
CA VAL A 144 15.77 11.96 -29.88
C VAL A 144 15.08 13.15 -30.55
N GLN A 145 14.18 12.90 -31.50
CA GLN A 145 13.45 13.95 -32.23
C GLN A 145 12.18 14.44 -31.51
N GLY A 146 11.92 13.98 -30.28
CA GLY A 146 10.76 14.38 -29.48
C GLY A 146 9.46 13.66 -29.83
N GLU A 147 9.51 12.61 -30.66
CA GLU A 147 8.37 11.73 -30.89
C GLU A 147 8.16 10.82 -29.68
N GLU A 148 6.93 10.82 -29.14
CA GLU A 148 6.52 9.95 -28.04
C GLU A 148 5.40 9.01 -28.48
N GLN A 149 5.60 7.72 -28.29
CA GLN A 149 4.55 6.71 -28.49
C GLN A 149 4.27 6.00 -27.16
N THR A 150 3.02 6.09 -26.69
CA THR A 150 2.58 5.43 -25.45
C THR A 150 1.63 4.28 -25.74
N TYR A 151 1.96 3.10 -25.21
CA TYR A 151 1.13 1.90 -25.26
C TYR A 151 0.67 1.54 -23.85
N GLU A 152 -0.64 1.42 -23.65
CA GLU A 152 -1.23 1.01 -22.38
C GLU A 152 -1.78 -0.41 -22.46
N GLU A 153 -1.44 -1.22 -21.46
CA GLU A 153 -1.94 -2.58 -21.33
C GLU A 153 -2.50 -2.84 -19.93
N ALA A 154 -3.62 -3.55 -19.89
CA ALA A 154 -4.17 -4.05 -18.64
C ALA A 154 -3.30 -5.20 -18.13
N MET A 155 -2.97 -5.18 -16.84
CA MET A 155 -2.09 -6.19 -16.28
C MET A 155 -2.81 -7.53 -16.09
N VAL A 156 -2.12 -8.61 -16.45
CA VAL A 156 -2.61 -9.98 -16.32
C VAL A 156 -2.07 -10.63 -15.05
N TRP A 157 -2.98 -11.19 -14.25
CA TRP A 157 -2.70 -11.68 -12.91
C TRP A 157 -2.60 -13.20 -12.85
N GLY A 158 -1.54 -13.75 -12.25
CA GLY A 158 -1.44 -15.17 -11.91
C GLY A 158 -1.16 -16.13 -13.07
N GLU A 159 -0.80 -15.64 -14.26
CA GLU A 159 -0.46 -16.48 -15.41
C GLU A 159 1.01 -16.91 -15.37
N LYS A 160 1.26 -18.21 -15.17
CA LYS A 160 2.63 -18.76 -15.05
C LYS A 160 3.44 -18.67 -16.33
N GLU A 161 2.78 -18.71 -17.49
CA GLU A 161 3.43 -18.69 -18.81
C GLU A 161 3.83 -17.28 -19.23
N ASN A 162 3.20 -16.25 -18.66
CA ASN A 162 3.55 -14.86 -18.93
C ASN A 162 4.66 -14.40 -17.97
N PRO A 163 5.89 -14.11 -18.46
CA PRO A 163 7.01 -13.69 -17.62
C PRO A 163 6.82 -12.32 -16.96
N PHE A 164 5.77 -11.58 -17.34
CA PHE A 164 5.36 -10.31 -16.77
C PHE A 164 4.12 -10.42 -15.89
N SER A 165 3.65 -11.64 -15.58
CA SER A 165 2.49 -11.80 -14.70
C SER A 165 2.86 -11.53 -13.24
N PHE A 166 2.06 -10.67 -12.62
CA PHE A 166 2.17 -10.31 -11.21
C PHE A 166 1.25 -11.18 -10.35
N ARG A 167 1.67 -11.40 -9.11
CA ARG A 167 0.82 -11.97 -8.07
C ARG A 167 -0.18 -10.92 -7.62
N ARG A 168 -1.40 -11.38 -7.40
CA ARG A 168 -2.49 -10.52 -6.95
C ARG A 168 -2.43 -10.21 -5.47
N TRP A 169 -1.81 -11.08 -4.67
CA TRP A 169 -1.74 -10.96 -3.22
C TRP A 169 -0.34 -10.55 -2.80
N ASP A 170 -0.29 -9.70 -1.79
CA ASP A 170 0.94 -9.24 -1.17
C ASP A 170 0.73 -9.13 0.35
N TYR A 171 1.82 -9.23 1.09
CA TYR A 171 1.83 -9.10 2.54
C TYR A 171 3.16 -8.53 3.00
N GLY A 172 3.14 -7.89 4.16
CA GLY A 172 4.30 -7.17 4.63
C GLY A 172 4.22 -6.74 6.08
N LEU A 173 5.35 -6.27 6.59
CA LEU A 173 5.46 -5.65 7.90
C LEU A 173 5.26 -4.15 7.78
N LEU A 174 4.71 -3.55 8.83
CA LEU A 174 4.58 -2.10 8.92
C LEU A 174 5.05 -1.59 10.28
N VAL A 175 5.67 -0.42 10.28
CA VAL A 175 5.97 0.35 11.49
C VAL A 175 5.62 1.81 11.25
N GLY A 176 5.35 2.54 12.30
CA GLY A 176 5.08 3.96 12.16
C GLY A 176 5.00 4.69 13.49
N VAL A 177 4.90 5.99 13.39
CA VAL A 177 4.69 6.89 14.53
C VAL A 177 3.63 7.91 14.16
N GLY A 178 2.92 8.42 15.16
CA GLY A 178 1.95 9.45 14.94
C GLY A 178 1.65 10.25 16.19
N ALA A 179 0.85 11.28 15.98
CA ALA A 179 0.37 12.18 17.02
C ALA A 179 -1.16 12.32 16.90
N GLU A 180 -1.83 12.33 18.04
CA GLU A 180 -3.26 12.60 18.15
C GLU A 180 -3.47 13.90 18.94
N ALA A 181 -4.27 14.80 18.37
CA ALA A 181 -4.71 16.03 19.00
C ALA A 181 -6.23 16.18 18.79
N GLY A 182 -7.00 15.81 19.81
CA GLY A 182 -8.47 15.77 19.74
C GLY A 182 -8.96 14.76 18.68
N PRO A 183 -9.79 15.16 17.70
CA PRO A 183 -10.30 14.25 16.68
C PRO A 183 -9.33 13.98 15.53
N VAL A 184 -8.22 14.73 15.44
CA VAL A 184 -7.26 14.63 14.34
C VAL A 184 -6.06 13.79 14.75
N LEU A 185 -5.67 12.89 13.84
CA LEU A 185 -4.47 12.09 13.94
C LEU A 185 -3.60 12.33 12.70
N LEU A 186 -2.30 12.52 12.93
CA LEU A 186 -1.28 12.55 11.87
C LEU A 186 -0.31 11.41 12.09
N GLU A 187 0.11 10.76 11.02
CA GLU A 187 0.94 9.57 11.06
C GLU A 187 1.94 9.54 9.91
N VAL A 188 3.14 9.05 10.21
CA VAL A 188 4.13 8.62 9.22
C VAL A 188 4.39 7.13 9.44
N SER A 189 4.32 6.34 8.38
CA SER A 189 4.57 4.90 8.46
C SER A 189 5.39 4.38 7.29
N CYS A 190 6.16 3.32 7.55
CA CYS A 190 6.89 2.56 6.56
C CYS A 190 6.36 1.14 6.53
N GLN A 191 6.07 0.63 5.34
CA GLN A 191 5.61 -0.73 5.10
C GLN A 191 6.57 -1.40 4.12
N TRP A 192 6.97 -2.64 4.43
CA TRP A 192 7.82 -3.46 3.56
C TRP A 192 7.01 -4.66 3.08
N GLY A 193 6.80 -4.76 1.78
CA GLY A 193 6.19 -5.92 1.13
C GLY A 193 7.21 -7.05 1.00
N GLU A 194 6.93 -8.16 1.66
CA GLU A 194 7.79 -9.36 1.68
C GLU A 194 7.38 -10.39 0.63
N ALA A 195 6.18 -10.28 0.07
CA ALA A 195 5.74 -11.18 -0.98
C ALA A 195 6.48 -10.86 -2.28
N ASN A 196 7.12 -11.87 -2.89
CA ASN A 196 7.59 -11.74 -4.27
C ASN A 196 6.39 -11.46 -5.19
N LEU A 197 6.38 -10.28 -5.79
CA LEU A 197 5.28 -9.84 -6.66
C LEU A 197 5.25 -10.57 -8.01
N PHE A 198 6.30 -11.28 -8.41
CA PHE A 198 6.28 -12.08 -9.63
C PHE A 198 5.75 -13.51 -9.39
N VAL A 199 5.01 -14.02 -10.37
CA VAL A 199 4.58 -15.43 -10.38
C VAL A 199 5.79 -16.34 -10.65
N ASN A 200 6.72 -15.88 -11.50
CA ASN A 200 7.91 -16.63 -11.91
C ASN A 200 9.05 -16.51 -10.88
N SER A 201 9.61 -17.64 -10.44
CA SER A 201 10.67 -17.71 -9.43
C SER A 201 12.05 -17.22 -9.89
N LYS A 202 12.23 -16.94 -11.19
CA LYS A 202 13.46 -16.38 -11.75
C LYS A 202 13.61 -14.88 -11.51
N ARG A 203 12.53 -14.21 -11.10
CA ARG A 203 12.47 -12.77 -10.86
C ARG A 203 11.90 -12.51 -9.47
N GLU A 204 12.47 -11.56 -8.76
CA GLU A 204 11.94 -11.12 -7.48
C GLU A 204 11.63 -9.63 -7.54
N ALA A 205 10.45 -9.26 -7.07
CA ALA A 205 10.09 -7.87 -6.83
C ALA A 205 9.52 -7.70 -5.42
N TYR A 206 10.12 -6.78 -4.69
CA TYR A 206 9.68 -6.33 -3.37
C TYR A 206 9.39 -4.84 -3.42
N HIS A 207 8.73 -4.31 -2.40
CA HIS A 207 8.47 -2.87 -2.33
C HIS A 207 8.53 -2.35 -0.91
N ALA A 208 8.90 -1.07 -0.79
CA ALA A 208 8.82 -0.30 0.43
C ALA A 208 7.87 0.88 0.20
N VAL A 209 7.00 1.17 1.16
CA VAL A 209 6.01 2.23 1.06
C VAL A 209 6.15 3.14 2.27
N LEU A 210 6.51 4.40 2.00
CA LEU A 210 6.46 5.48 2.99
C LEU A 210 5.10 6.18 2.86
N ALA A 211 4.31 6.21 3.92
CA ALA A 211 2.98 6.80 3.93
C ALA A 211 2.86 7.95 4.93
N PHE A 212 2.22 9.02 4.48
CA PHE A 212 1.80 10.16 5.30
C PHE A 212 0.28 10.15 5.37
N THR A 213 -0.25 10.03 6.58
CA THR A 213 -1.66 9.76 6.81
C THR A 213 -2.26 10.78 7.75
N ALA A 214 -3.43 11.29 7.38
CA ALA A 214 -4.33 12.00 8.26
C ALA A 214 -5.55 11.13 8.56
N ALA A 215 -5.97 11.08 9.81
CA ALA A 215 -7.20 10.42 10.20
C ALA A 215 -8.08 11.32 11.05
N TRP A 216 -9.39 11.17 10.86
CA TRP A 216 -10.40 11.86 11.64
C TRP A 216 -11.21 10.86 12.45
N ARG A 217 -11.29 11.05 13.76
CA ARG A 217 -12.10 10.24 14.66
C ARG A 217 -13.57 10.56 14.43
N LEU A 218 -14.32 9.59 13.91
CA LEU A 218 -15.76 9.70 13.69
C LEU A 218 -16.56 9.39 14.95
N TRP A 219 -16.03 8.46 15.75
CA TRP A 219 -16.73 7.91 16.91
C TRP A 219 -15.75 7.27 17.89
N GLY A 220 -16.11 7.24 19.18
CA GLY A 220 -15.27 6.74 20.28
C GLY A 220 -14.78 7.87 21.19
N GLY A 221 -15.10 7.77 22.48
CA GLY A 221 -14.76 8.74 23.54
C GLY A 221 -13.35 8.54 24.10
#